data_AF-A0A958AKN1-F1
#
_entry.id   AF-A0A958AKN1-F1
#
_cell.length_a   1.000
_cell.length_b   1.000
_cell.length_c   1.000
_cell.angle_alpha   90.00
_cell.angle_beta   90.00
_cell.angle_gamma   90.00
#
_symmetry.space_group_name_H-M   'P 1'
#
loop_
_entity.id
_entity.type
_entity.pdbx_description
1 polymer ?
#
loop_
_entity_poly.entity_id
_entity_poly.type
_entity_poly.pdbx_seq_one_letter_code
_entity_poly.pdbx_strand_id
1 'polypeptide(L)'
;MSQRLPTATDGLRIGAGAGFAGDRMEPAVELVNHAQLDALVFELLAERTIALAQRRKWSGSGPGYDERLPARVGSVLAAALTHGTTIITNGGAADPTAAGAALAALAHELGHGECGVAAVTGDDVLAAIDPARYVVQETGEPLSNYADRLVSANVYLGIAPLLDALTQGANLIVTGRTADAALFLAPLVHRFGWAMGDWARLAAGTVVGHLLECAGQLTGGYFADGGRKVVPGLARLGFPYAEVAADGSAVVTKVPSSGGRVDRQTCIEQLLYEVEDPSRYLTPDVVADMTSVELRAVGPDRVAVRGAMGLPAPATLKASVGIDDGFLASGAISYAGPGCVARAELAAAIIRERWAQLYMRDPAMLHVTYIGQNSSTPW
;
A
#
# COMPACT_ATOMS: atom_id res chain seq x y z
N MET A 1 27.36 -25.05 -1.53
CA MET A 1 26.35 -25.88 -2.22
C MET A 1 25.56 -24.99 -3.15
N SER A 2 25.64 -25.25 -4.47
CA SER A 2 24.88 -24.52 -5.49
C SER A 2 23.46 -25.07 -5.53
N GLN A 3 22.49 -24.39 -4.91
CA GLN A 3 21.08 -24.76 -5.00
C GLN A 3 20.41 -23.98 -6.13
N ARG A 4 19.63 -24.73 -6.94
CA ARG A 4 18.93 -24.28 -8.14
C ARG A 4 18.02 -23.09 -7.84
N LEU A 5 18.03 -22.11 -8.74
CA LEU A 5 16.97 -21.11 -8.82
C LEU A 5 15.64 -21.81 -9.18
N PRO A 6 14.50 -21.31 -8.67
CA PRO A 6 13.19 -21.93 -8.93
C PRO A 6 12.90 -22.01 -10.44
N THR A 7 12.38 -23.15 -10.88
CA THR A 7 11.80 -23.32 -12.22
C THR A 7 10.31 -23.02 -12.17
N ALA A 8 9.76 -22.49 -13.27
CA ALA A 8 8.40 -21.95 -13.35
C ALA A 8 7.25 -22.93 -12.97
N THR A 9 7.51 -24.24 -12.85
CA THR A 9 6.51 -25.24 -12.48
C THR A 9 6.35 -25.47 -10.97
N ASP A 10 7.33 -25.06 -10.15
CA ASP A 10 7.37 -25.40 -8.71
C ASP A 10 7.20 -24.16 -7.79
N GLY A 11 7.02 -22.97 -8.38
CA GLY A 11 6.91 -21.70 -7.66
C GLY A 11 5.53 -21.03 -7.80
N LEU A 12 5.41 -19.86 -7.17
CA LEU A 12 4.30 -18.92 -7.32
C LEU A 12 4.84 -17.57 -7.82
N ARG A 13 4.18 -16.98 -8.81
CA ARG A 13 4.46 -15.63 -9.30
C ARG A 13 3.40 -14.65 -8.80
N ILE A 14 3.83 -13.65 -8.04
CA ILE A 14 2.94 -12.64 -7.46
C ILE A 14 3.42 -11.23 -7.79
N GLY A 15 2.52 -10.40 -8.32
CA GLY A 15 2.80 -9.04 -8.75
C GLY A 15 2.08 -7.97 -7.93
N ALA A 16 2.68 -6.78 -7.89
CA ALA A 16 2.06 -5.59 -7.31
C ALA A 16 1.41 -4.74 -8.41
N GLY A 17 0.09 -4.74 -8.49
CA GLY A 17 -0.68 -3.93 -9.44
C GLY A 17 -0.89 -2.48 -9.02
N ALA A 18 -0.69 -2.15 -7.74
CA ALA A 18 -0.67 -0.80 -7.20
C ALA A 18 -0.02 -0.81 -5.81
N GLY A 19 0.56 0.32 -5.42
CA GLY A 19 1.05 0.57 -4.07
C GLY A 19 0.42 1.79 -3.38
N PHE A 20 -0.61 2.41 -4.00
CA PHE A 20 -1.52 3.37 -3.37
C PHE A 20 -2.75 3.64 -4.26
N ALA A 21 -3.83 4.19 -3.70
CA ALA A 21 -5.08 4.50 -4.41
C ALA A 21 -4.91 5.31 -5.72
N GLY A 22 -3.97 6.26 -5.72
CA GLY A 22 -3.72 7.18 -6.83
C GLY A 22 -2.86 6.60 -7.95
N ASP A 23 -2.34 5.37 -7.81
CA ASP A 23 -1.37 4.83 -8.75
C ASP A 23 -1.89 4.72 -10.19
N ARG A 24 -0.95 4.66 -11.12
CA ARG A 24 -1.21 4.34 -12.54
C ARG A 24 -1.80 2.93 -12.68
N MET A 25 -2.53 2.70 -13.77
CA MET A 25 -3.19 1.40 -14.03
C MET A 25 -2.38 0.57 -15.04
N GLU A 26 -1.70 1.23 -15.96
CA GLU A 26 -0.93 0.63 -17.05
C GLU A 26 0.14 -0.37 -16.60
N PRO A 27 0.87 -0.15 -15.49
CA PRO A 27 1.85 -1.15 -15.02
C PRO A 27 1.21 -2.48 -14.60
N ALA A 28 -0.02 -2.46 -14.06
CA ALA A 28 -0.75 -3.68 -13.71
C ALA A 28 -1.19 -4.45 -14.96
N VAL A 29 -1.58 -3.73 -16.01
CA VAL A 29 -1.88 -4.30 -17.33
C VAL A 29 -0.62 -4.93 -17.94
N GLU A 30 0.54 -4.27 -17.81
CA GLU A 30 1.82 -4.84 -18.28
C GLU A 30 2.17 -6.12 -17.50
N LEU A 31 1.97 -6.13 -16.18
CA LEU A 31 2.21 -7.29 -15.32
C LEU A 31 1.32 -8.49 -15.70
N VAL A 32 0.00 -8.31 -15.77
CA VAL A 32 -0.93 -9.43 -16.03
C VAL A 32 -0.70 -10.06 -17.40
N ASN A 33 -0.25 -9.28 -18.39
CA ASN A 33 -0.01 -9.76 -19.75
C ASN A 33 1.38 -10.40 -19.96
N HIS A 34 2.39 -10.00 -19.18
CA HIS A 34 3.79 -10.36 -19.48
C HIS A 34 4.54 -11.09 -18.37
N ALA A 35 4.03 -11.10 -17.13
CA ALA A 35 4.71 -11.72 -15.99
C ALA A 35 4.22 -13.16 -15.67
N GLN A 36 3.12 -13.62 -16.29
CA GLN A 36 2.50 -14.95 -16.02
C GLN A 36 2.23 -15.14 -14.53
N LEU A 37 1.43 -14.25 -13.95
CA LEU A 37 1.18 -14.21 -12.51
C LEU A 37 0.14 -15.25 -12.08
N ASP A 38 0.36 -15.88 -10.94
CA ASP A 38 -0.68 -16.61 -10.20
C ASP A 38 -1.54 -15.66 -9.38
N ALA A 39 -0.97 -14.55 -8.89
CA ALA A 39 -1.68 -13.53 -8.12
C ALA A 39 -1.24 -12.10 -8.48
N LEU A 40 -2.21 -11.17 -8.49
CA LEU A 40 -2.00 -9.74 -8.69
C LEU A 40 -2.64 -8.98 -7.54
N VAL A 41 -1.83 -8.23 -6.80
CA VAL A 41 -2.27 -7.50 -5.60
C VAL A 41 -2.39 -6.01 -5.90
N PHE A 42 -3.53 -5.42 -5.58
CA PHE A 42 -3.70 -3.97 -5.55
C PHE A 42 -3.76 -3.50 -4.10
N GLU A 43 -2.62 -3.00 -3.61
CA GLU A 43 -2.51 -2.33 -2.32
C GLU A 43 -2.85 -0.83 -2.55
N LEU A 44 -3.94 -0.38 -1.95
CA LEU A 44 -4.58 0.92 -2.19
C LEU A 44 -4.84 1.71 -0.90
N LEU A 45 -4.55 1.15 0.28
CA LEU A 45 -4.89 1.78 1.56
C LEU A 45 -3.66 2.18 2.35
N ALA A 46 -3.66 3.45 2.75
CA ALA A 46 -2.90 3.95 3.90
C ALA A 46 -3.88 4.35 5.01
N GLU A 47 -3.37 4.62 6.21
CA GLU A 47 -4.16 5.08 7.36
C GLU A 47 -5.01 6.30 7.02
N ARG A 48 -4.46 7.24 6.24
CA ARG A 48 -5.21 8.42 5.77
C ARG A 48 -6.37 8.06 4.85
N THR A 49 -6.17 7.11 3.95
CA THR A 49 -7.14 6.78 2.90
C THR A 49 -8.41 6.17 3.50
N ILE A 50 -8.28 5.31 4.51
CA ILE A 50 -9.43 4.69 5.17
C ILE A 50 -10.27 5.70 5.95
N ALA A 51 -9.64 6.63 6.68
CA ALA A 51 -10.36 7.70 7.38
C ALA A 51 -11.14 8.60 6.40
N LEU A 52 -10.54 8.92 5.25
CA LEU A 52 -11.23 9.68 4.20
C LEU A 52 -12.39 8.89 3.57
N ALA A 53 -12.23 7.58 3.37
CA ALA A 53 -13.29 6.71 2.85
C ALA A 53 -14.47 6.58 3.83
N GLN A 54 -14.18 6.40 5.13
CA GLN A 54 -15.17 6.41 6.20
C GLN A 54 -15.93 7.74 6.22
N ARG A 55 -15.22 8.87 6.16
CA ARG A 55 -15.85 10.19 6.10
C ARG A 55 -16.78 10.34 4.88
N ARG A 56 -16.35 9.91 3.68
CA ARG A 56 -17.19 9.95 2.47
C ARG A 56 -18.44 9.08 2.60
N LYS A 57 -18.29 7.88 3.18
CA LYS A 57 -19.41 6.96 3.45
C LYS A 57 -20.42 7.59 4.41
N TRP A 58 -19.93 8.15 5.52
CA TRP A 58 -20.77 8.82 6.51
C TRP A 58 -21.51 10.03 5.96
N SER A 59 -20.86 10.86 5.14
CA SER A 59 -21.49 12.02 4.51
C SER A 59 -22.35 11.67 3.29
N GLY A 60 -22.41 10.39 2.88
CA GLY A 60 -23.10 9.95 1.66
C GLY A 60 -22.50 10.52 0.37
N SER A 61 -21.26 11.01 0.41
CA SER A 61 -20.61 11.70 -0.72
C SER A 61 -19.77 10.77 -1.59
N GLY A 62 -19.73 9.48 -1.30
CA GLY A 62 -18.98 8.48 -2.06
C GLY A 62 -19.32 7.05 -1.64
N PRO A 63 -18.80 6.04 -2.36
CA PRO A 63 -19.25 4.66 -2.23
C PRO A 63 -18.64 3.90 -1.04
N GLY A 64 -17.78 4.54 -0.24
CA GLY A 64 -17.07 3.92 0.90
C GLY A 64 -15.86 3.06 0.52
N TYR A 65 -15.76 2.59 -0.73
CA TYR A 65 -14.56 1.95 -1.29
C TYR A 65 -13.76 2.90 -2.20
N ASP A 66 -12.63 2.44 -2.74
CA ASP A 66 -11.83 3.23 -3.69
C ASP A 66 -12.59 3.50 -4.99
N GLU A 67 -12.82 4.77 -5.32
CA GLU A 67 -13.65 5.16 -6.49
C GLU A 67 -13.07 4.70 -7.83
N ARG A 68 -11.76 4.45 -7.90
CA ARG A 68 -11.07 3.97 -9.11
C ARG A 68 -11.00 2.45 -9.18
N LEU A 69 -11.48 1.73 -8.15
CA LEU A 69 -11.41 0.28 -8.05
C LEU A 69 -12.08 -0.44 -9.24
N PRO A 70 -13.30 -0.08 -9.68
CA PRO A 70 -13.91 -0.73 -10.84
C PRO A 70 -13.10 -0.54 -12.12
N ALA A 71 -12.60 0.67 -12.38
CA ALA A 71 -11.75 0.94 -13.54
C ALA A 71 -10.42 0.16 -13.47
N ARG A 72 -9.83 0.07 -12.28
CA ARG A 72 -8.56 -0.64 -12.04
C ARG A 72 -8.72 -2.14 -12.29
N VAL A 73 -9.71 -2.77 -11.67
CA VAL A 73 -10.00 -4.20 -11.87
C VAL A 73 -10.43 -4.46 -13.32
N GLY A 74 -11.31 -3.63 -13.88
CA GLY A 74 -11.79 -3.79 -15.26
C GLY A 74 -10.66 -3.77 -16.29
N SER A 75 -9.57 -3.02 -16.03
CA SER A 75 -8.41 -2.97 -16.92
C SER A 75 -7.60 -4.27 -16.98
N VAL A 76 -7.72 -5.15 -15.98
CA VAL A 76 -6.94 -6.40 -15.88
C VAL A 76 -7.80 -7.67 -15.84
N LEU A 77 -9.10 -7.57 -15.54
CA LEU A 77 -9.95 -8.72 -15.20
C LEU A 77 -9.94 -9.82 -16.27
N ALA A 78 -10.20 -9.47 -17.53
CA ALA A 78 -10.28 -10.46 -18.61
C ALA A 78 -8.93 -11.20 -18.81
N ALA A 79 -7.81 -10.46 -18.75
CA ALA A 79 -6.48 -11.04 -18.85
C ALA A 79 -6.13 -11.90 -17.63
N ALA A 80 -6.49 -11.44 -16.43
CA ALA A 80 -6.30 -12.19 -15.19
C ALA A 80 -7.04 -13.53 -15.23
N LEU A 81 -8.32 -13.53 -15.61
CA LEU A 81 -9.11 -14.76 -15.73
C LEU A 81 -8.57 -15.70 -16.80
N THR A 82 -8.17 -15.16 -17.96
CA THR A 82 -7.55 -15.96 -19.05
C THR A 82 -6.27 -16.66 -18.60
N HIS A 83 -5.48 -16.01 -17.74
CA HIS A 83 -4.22 -16.55 -17.23
C HIS A 83 -4.35 -17.31 -15.90
N GLY A 84 -5.55 -17.37 -15.30
CA GLY A 84 -5.76 -17.95 -13.98
C GLY A 84 -5.16 -17.13 -12.83
N THR A 85 -4.90 -15.83 -13.04
CA THR A 85 -4.40 -14.91 -12.02
C THR A 85 -5.52 -14.51 -11.05
N THR A 86 -5.30 -14.73 -9.76
CA THR A 86 -6.21 -14.25 -8.70
C THR A 86 -5.93 -12.78 -8.40
N ILE A 87 -6.97 -11.95 -8.31
CA ILE A 87 -6.86 -10.53 -7.94
C ILE A 87 -7.16 -10.37 -6.45
N ILE A 88 -6.28 -9.69 -5.71
CA ILE A 88 -6.47 -9.42 -4.27
C ILE A 88 -6.31 -7.92 -4.04
N THR A 89 -7.18 -7.30 -3.26
CA THR A 89 -7.08 -5.86 -3.00
C THR A 89 -7.68 -5.43 -1.66
N ASN A 90 -7.04 -4.49 -0.98
CA ASN A 90 -7.62 -3.76 0.16
C ASN A 90 -8.46 -2.54 -0.28
N GLY A 91 -8.74 -2.39 -1.58
CA GLY A 91 -9.53 -1.29 -2.15
C GLY A 91 -10.97 -1.19 -1.67
N GLY A 92 -11.46 -2.16 -0.88
CA GLY A 92 -12.76 -2.09 -0.24
C GLY A 92 -12.86 -0.96 0.78
N ALA A 93 -11.72 -0.50 1.32
CA ALA A 93 -11.63 0.63 2.24
C ALA A 93 -12.64 0.54 3.39
N ALA A 94 -13.62 1.45 3.43
CA ALA A 94 -14.65 1.50 4.47
C ALA A 94 -15.91 0.65 4.15
N ASP A 95 -16.00 0.09 2.94
CA ASP A 95 -17.12 -0.77 2.55
C ASP A 95 -16.71 -1.91 1.60
N PRO A 96 -16.02 -2.95 2.13
CA PRO A 96 -15.63 -4.11 1.32
C PRO A 96 -16.81 -4.85 0.70
N THR A 97 -17.98 -4.84 1.37
CA THR A 97 -19.21 -5.47 0.87
C THR A 97 -19.73 -4.75 -0.37
N ALA A 98 -19.85 -3.42 -0.32
CA ALA A 98 -20.27 -2.63 -1.48
C ALA A 98 -19.25 -2.74 -2.63
N ALA A 99 -17.95 -2.78 -2.30
CA ALA A 99 -16.90 -3.00 -3.29
C ALA A 99 -17.05 -4.37 -3.99
N GLY A 100 -17.30 -5.43 -3.21
CA GLY A 100 -17.52 -6.77 -3.75
C GLY A 100 -18.74 -6.82 -4.68
N ALA A 101 -19.84 -6.18 -4.28
CA ALA A 101 -21.03 -6.09 -5.13
C ALA A 101 -20.75 -5.33 -6.44
N ALA A 102 -20.03 -4.20 -6.38
CA ALA A 102 -19.65 -3.42 -7.56
C ALA A 102 -18.73 -4.21 -8.51
N LEU A 103 -17.78 -4.97 -7.96
CA LEU A 103 -16.87 -5.80 -8.76
C LEU A 103 -17.55 -7.03 -9.36
N ALA A 104 -18.51 -7.64 -8.66
CA ALA A 104 -19.35 -8.71 -9.21
C ALA A 104 -20.23 -8.21 -10.37
N ALA A 105 -20.83 -7.02 -10.22
CA ALA A 105 -21.59 -6.38 -11.30
C ALA A 105 -20.70 -6.09 -12.51
N LEU A 106 -19.52 -5.51 -12.30
CA LEU A 106 -18.53 -5.26 -13.35
C LEU A 106 -18.12 -6.55 -14.07
N ALA A 107 -17.84 -7.63 -13.32
CA ALA A 107 -17.47 -8.91 -13.92
C ALA A 107 -18.60 -9.45 -14.82
N HIS A 108 -19.85 -9.34 -14.38
CA HIS A 108 -21.01 -9.71 -15.19
C HIS A 108 -21.13 -8.86 -16.46
N GLU A 109 -20.98 -7.54 -16.35
CA GLU A 109 -21.01 -6.60 -17.49
C GLU A 109 -19.93 -6.90 -18.54
N LEU A 110 -18.75 -7.36 -18.09
CA LEU A 110 -17.65 -7.76 -18.96
C LEU A 110 -17.77 -9.19 -19.52
N GLY A 111 -18.85 -9.91 -19.22
CA GLY A 111 -19.10 -11.26 -19.72
C GLY A 111 -18.45 -12.38 -18.90
N HIS A 112 -18.04 -12.09 -17.66
CA HIS A 112 -17.38 -13.01 -16.72
C HIS A 112 -18.23 -13.24 -15.46
N GLY A 113 -19.52 -13.55 -15.62
CA GLY A 113 -20.46 -13.71 -14.51
C GLY A 113 -20.16 -14.91 -13.59
N GLU A 114 -19.31 -15.83 -14.04
CA GLU A 114 -18.77 -16.96 -13.28
C GLU A 114 -17.59 -16.59 -12.37
N CYS A 115 -17.07 -15.37 -12.48
CA CYS A 115 -15.97 -14.87 -11.64
C CYS A 115 -16.40 -14.84 -10.17
N GLY A 116 -15.77 -15.68 -9.35
CA GLY A 116 -16.00 -15.71 -7.91
C GLY A 116 -15.44 -14.46 -7.23
N VAL A 117 -16.31 -13.66 -6.63
CA VAL A 117 -15.94 -12.45 -5.89
C VAL A 117 -16.18 -12.66 -4.40
N ALA A 118 -15.14 -12.47 -3.58
CA ALA A 118 -15.22 -12.51 -2.13
C ALA A 118 -14.97 -11.12 -1.53
N ALA A 119 -15.84 -10.71 -0.60
CA ALA A 119 -15.66 -9.53 0.22
C ALA A 119 -15.27 -9.94 1.64
N VAL A 120 -14.11 -9.47 2.11
CA VAL A 120 -13.61 -9.70 3.46
C VAL A 120 -13.90 -8.48 4.34
N THR A 121 -14.51 -8.71 5.49
CA THR A 121 -14.91 -7.70 6.47
C THR A 121 -14.36 -8.05 7.86
N GLY A 122 -14.63 -7.19 8.84
CA GLY A 122 -14.22 -7.40 10.24
C GLY A 122 -13.05 -6.54 10.69
N ASP A 123 -12.52 -5.69 9.80
CA ASP A 123 -11.50 -4.70 10.14
C ASP A 123 -12.12 -3.50 10.89
N ASP A 124 -13.33 -3.06 10.52
CA ASP A 124 -14.02 -1.96 11.21
C ASP A 124 -14.51 -2.40 12.60
N VAL A 125 -13.87 -1.84 13.63
CA VAL A 125 -14.15 -2.08 15.05
C VAL A 125 -14.68 -0.83 15.74
N LEU A 126 -15.06 0.22 15.00
CA LEU A 126 -15.48 1.50 15.59
C LEU A 126 -16.65 1.34 16.58
N ALA A 127 -17.59 0.44 16.29
CA ALA A 127 -18.72 0.17 17.19
C ALA A 127 -18.35 -0.71 18.39
N ALA A 128 -17.26 -1.48 18.31
CA ALA A 128 -16.85 -2.46 19.31
C ALA A 128 -15.72 -1.97 20.23
N ILE A 129 -14.98 -0.94 19.81
CA ILE A 129 -13.86 -0.39 20.57
C ILE A 129 -14.36 0.31 21.83
N ASP A 130 -13.72 0.02 22.97
CA ASP A 130 -13.94 0.72 24.24
C ASP A 130 -12.80 1.74 24.43
N PRO A 131 -13.04 3.06 24.20
CA PRO A 131 -11.98 4.08 24.27
C PRO A 131 -11.27 4.16 25.62
N ALA A 132 -11.89 3.68 26.70
CA ALA A 132 -11.28 3.72 28.03
C ALA A 132 -10.14 2.69 28.20
N ARG A 133 -10.01 1.71 27.30
CA ARG A 133 -9.01 0.63 27.38
C ARG A 133 -7.73 0.90 26.60
N TYR A 134 -7.70 1.94 25.78
CA TYR A 134 -6.64 2.17 24.81
C TYR A 134 -5.96 3.53 24.99
N VAL A 135 -4.70 3.57 24.60
CA VAL A 135 -3.86 4.77 24.55
C VAL A 135 -3.45 5.00 23.11
N VAL A 136 -3.52 6.24 22.65
CA VAL A 136 -3.05 6.65 21.32
C VAL A 136 -1.53 6.65 21.34
N GLN A 137 -0.89 5.90 20.45
CA GLN A 137 0.56 5.69 20.47
C GLN A 137 1.33 6.98 20.20
N GLU A 138 0.82 7.82 19.31
CA GLU A 138 1.46 9.05 18.83
C GLU A 138 1.46 10.16 19.89
N THR A 139 0.42 10.24 20.73
CA THR A 139 0.28 11.30 21.75
C THR A 139 0.53 10.81 23.17
N GLY A 140 0.43 9.50 23.41
CA GLY A 140 0.45 8.92 24.76
C GLY A 140 -0.81 9.20 25.57
N GLU A 141 -1.84 9.81 24.96
CA GLU A 141 -3.08 10.15 25.64
C GLU A 141 -4.10 9.00 25.60
N PRO A 142 -4.99 8.88 26.61
CA PRO A 142 -6.11 7.95 26.56
C PRO A 142 -7.01 8.21 25.35
N LEU A 143 -7.42 7.15 24.65
CA LEU A 143 -8.34 7.26 23.50
C LEU A 143 -9.68 7.90 23.91
N SER A 144 -10.08 7.76 25.18
CA SER A 144 -11.26 8.42 25.75
C SER A 144 -11.25 9.95 25.62
N ASN A 145 -10.08 10.59 25.47
CA ASN A 145 -9.98 12.04 25.22
C ASN A 145 -10.54 12.45 23.85
N TYR A 146 -10.74 11.49 22.94
CA TYR A 146 -11.17 11.71 21.57
C TYR A 146 -12.51 11.02 21.26
N ALA A 147 -13.19 10.44 22.27
CA ALA A 147 -14.33 9.54 22.08
C ALA A 147 -15.48 10.14 21.27
N ASP A 148 -15.74 11.44 21.43
CA ASP A 148 -16.76 12.20 20.71
C ASP A 148 -16.36 12.60 19.28
N ARG A 149 -15.10 12.38 18.91
CA ARG A 149 -14.48 12.77 17.63
C ARG A 149 -13.95 11.59 16.82
N LEU A 150 -14.23 10.35 17.24
CA LEU A 150 -13.81 9.16 16.48
C LEU A 150 -14.60 9.04 15.17
N VAL A 151 -13.87 9.03 14.06
CA VAL A 151 -14.40 8.88 12.69
C VAL A 151 -14.26 7.43 12.20
N SER A 152 -13.21 6.74 12.61
CA SER A 152 -12.92 5.36 12.20
C SER A 152 -12.09 4.63 13.23
N ALA A 153 -12.24 3.32 13.32
CA ALA A 153 -11.31 2.44 14.01
C ALA A 153 -11.20 1.14 13.22
N ASN A 154 -10.04 0.89 12.62
CA ASN A 154 -9.84 -0.25 11.72
C ASN A 154 -8.63 -1.07 12.15
N VAL A 155 -8.84 -2.35 12.43
CA VAL A 155 -7.75 -3.29 12.76
C VAL A 155 -7.06 -3.76 11.49
N TYR A 156 -5.77 -4.02 11.61
CA TYR A 156 -4.98 -4.62 10.54
C TYR A 156 -5.24 -6.12 10.56
N LEU A 157 -6.14 -6.60 9.70
CA LEU A 157 -6.39 -8.03 9.55
C LEU A 157 -5.13 -8.74 9.03
N GLY A 158 -4.98 -10.01 9.43
CA GLY A 158 -3.99 -10.93 8.89
C GLY A 158 -4.53 -11.75 7.73
N ILE A 159 -3.86 -12.86 7.40
CA ILE A 159 -4.18 -13.67 6.23
C ILE A 159 -5.39 -14.59 6.40
N ALA A 160 -5.81 -14.91 7.62
CA ALA A 160 -6.86 -15.90 7.88
C ALA A 160 -8.14 -15.69 7.03
N PRO A 161 -8.79 -14.51 7.03
CA PRO A 161 -9.99 -14.32 6.21
C PRO A 161 -9.72 -14.30 4.69
N LEU A 162 -8.48 -13.95 4.27
CA LEU A 162 -8.08 -14.05 2.87
C LEU A 162 -7.90 -15.51 2.44
N LEU A 163 -7.35 -16.36 3.32
CA LEU A 163 -7.21 -17.80 3.09
C LEU A 163 -8.57 -18.48 2.94
N ASP A 164 -9.56 -18.08 3.73
CA ASP A 164 -10.93 -18.59 3.60
C ASP A 164 -11.53 -18.28 2.22
N ALA A 165 -11.29 -17.06 1.71
CA ALA A 165 -11.74 -16.65 0.38
C ALA A 165 -11.00 -17.41 -0.73
N LEU A 166 -9.67 -17.58 -0.61
CA LEU A 166 -8.86 -18.35 -1.55
C LEU A 166 -9.28 -19.84 -1.59
N THR A 167 -9.53 -20.43 -0.42
CA THR A 167 -9.96 -21.84 -0.29
C THR A 167 -11.32 -22.08 -0.94
N GLN A 168 -12.20 -21.07 -0.92
CA GLN A 168 -13.49 -21.11 -1.60
C GLN A 168 -13.40 -20.87 -3.12
N GLY A 169 -12.20 -20.65 -3.65
CA GLY A 169 -11.95 -20.50 -5.08
C GLY A 169 -12.29 -19.12 -5.63
N ALA A 170 -12.28 -18.07 -4.80
CA ALA A 170 -12.50 -16.71 -5.27
C ALA A 170 -11.43 -16.29 -6.28
N ASN A 171 -11.84 -15.78 -7.43
CA ASN A 171 -10.96 -15.21 -8.45
C ASN A 171 -10.58 -13.76 -8.11
N LEU A 172 -11.49 -13.07 -7.41
CA LEU A 172 -11.30 -11.70 -6.96
C LEU A 172 -11.64 -11.58 -5.48
N ILE A 173 -10.70 -11.06 -4.69
CA ILE A 173 -10.85 -10.85 -3.25
C ILE A 173 -10.68 -9.37 -2.97
N VAL A 174 -11.69 -8.77 -2.35
CA VAL A 174 -11.67 -7.39 -1.88
C VAL A 174 -11.84 -7.32 -0.37
N THR A 175 -10.96 -6.59 0.31
CA THR A 175 -10.94 -6.44 1.78
C THR A 175 -10.92 -4.95 2.16
N GLY A 176 -11.15 -4.69 3.45
CA GLY A 176 -10.92 -3.39 4.10
C GLY A 176 -9.48 -3.26 4.57
N ARG A 177 -9.24 -2.75 5.78
CA ARG A 177 -7.89 -2.71 6.33
C ARG A 177 -7.36 -4.12 6.59
N THR A 178 -6.27 -4.44 5.93
CA THR A 178 -5.49 -5.67 6.07
C THR A 178 -4.04 -5.24 6.05
N ALA A 179 -3.17 -5.90 6.80
CA ALA A 179 -1.75 -5.59 6.72
C ALA A 179 -1.27 -5.73 5.28
N ASP A 180 -0.46 -4.78 4.80
CA ASP A 180 -0.18 -4.63 3.38
C ASP A 180 0.54 -5.88 2.84
N ALA A 181 1.59 -6.34 3.55
CA ALA A 181 2.25 -7.61 3.30
C ALA A 181 1.33 -8.85 3.39
N ALA A 182 0.25 -8.82 4.18
CA ALA A 182 -0.67 -9.96 4.32
C ALA A 182 -1.46 -10.23 3.02
N LEU A 183 -1.71 -9.20 2.20
CA LEU A 183 -2.32 -9.36 0.88
C LEU A 183 -1.47 -10.25 -0.05
N PHE A 184 -0.15 -10.20 0.12
CA PHE A 184 0.82 -10.99 -0.63
C PHE A 184 1.13 -12.34 0.05
N LEU A 185 1.12 -12.39 1.38
CA LEU A 185 1.37 -13.61 2.14
C LEU A 185 0.25 -14.65 1.97
N ALA A 186 -1.02 -14.23 1.93
CA ALA A 186 -2.16 -15.12 1.80
C ALA A 186 -2.09 -16.07 0.59
N PRO A 187 -1.87 -15.61 -0.66
CA PRO A 187 -1.73 -16.52 -1.81
C PRO A 187 -0.51 -17.43 -1.72
N LEU A 188 0.58 -17.01 -1.06
CA LEU A 188 1.76 -17.87 -0.84
C LEU A 188 1.45 -19.02 0.12
N VAL A 189 0.82 -18.71 1.26
CA VAL A 189 0.41 -19.70 2.25
C VAL A 189 -0.60 -20.67 1.65
N HIS A 190 -1.59 -20.17 0.91
CA HIS A 190 -2.58 -20.98 0.21
C HIS A 190 -1.94 -21.93 -0.81
N ARG A 191 -1.01 -21.43 -1.64
CA ARG A 191 -0.36 -22.24 -2.69
C ARG A 191 0.52 -23.35 -2.12
N PHE A 192 1.32 -23.04 -1.10
CA PHE A 192 2.31 -23.96 -0.58
C PHE A 192 1.84 -24.76 0.63
N GLY A 193 0.65 -24.47 1.17
CA GLY A 193 0.11 -25.14 2.34
C GLY A 193 0.97 -24.93 3.59
N TRP A 194 1.59 -23.76 3.72
CA TRP A 194 2.42 -23.45 4.89
C TRP A 194 1.57 -23.45 6.16
N ALA A 195 2.08 -24.11 7.21
CA ALA A 195 1.39 -24.14 8.48
C ALA A 195 1.44 -22.75 9.14
N MET A 196 0.37 -22.33 9.81
CA MET A 196 0.35 -21.07 10.58
C MET A 196 1.34 -21.02 11.75
N GLY A 197 1.90 -22.18 12.13
CA GLY A 197 3.00 -22.27 13.10
C GLY A 197 4.40 -22.31 12.47
N ASP A 198 4.52 -22.31 11.13
CA ASP A 198 5.82 -22.26 10.44
C ASP A 198 6.28 -20.80 10.26
N TRP A 199 6.69 -20.20 11.37
CA TRP A 199 7.05 -18.77 11.40
C TRP A 199 8.18 -18.42 10.43
N ALA A 200 9.08 -19.35 10.12
CA ALA A 200 10.13 -19.12 9.13
C ALA A 200 9.55 -18.85 7.73
N ARG A 201 8.54 -19.62 7.32
CA ARG A 201 7.89 -19.46 6.01
C ARG A 201 6.98 -18.25 5.99
N LEU A 202 6.23 -18.02 7.08
CA LEU A 202 5.42 -16.82 7.22
C LEU A 202 6.29 -15.55 7.15
N ALA A 203 7.41 -15.49 7.86
CA ALA A 203 8.32 -14.36 7.81
C ALA A 203 8.95 -14.17 6.42
N ALA A 204 9.33 -15.25 5.74
CA ALA A 204 9.83 -15.18 4.37
C ALA A 204 8.77 -14.60 3.42
N GLY A 205 7.52 -15.08 3.50
CA GLY A 205 6.41 -14.55 2.71
C GLY A 205 6.07 -13.09 3.06
N THR A 206 6.13 -12.72 4.34
CA THR A 206 5.95 -11.33 4.80
C THR A 206 7.02 -10.41 4.22
N VAL A 207 8.30 -10.83 4.20
CA VAL A 207 9.37 -10.04 3.57
C VAL A 207 9.17 -9.90 2.06
N VAL A 208 8.70 -10.95 1.38
CA VAL A 208 8.31 -10.84 -0.03
C VAL A 208 7.18 -9.84 -0.22
N GLY A 209 6.13 -9.90 0.63
CA GLY A 209 5.03 -8.95 0.61
C GLY A 209 5.48 -7.51 0.82
N HIS A 210 6.32 -7.28 1.83
CA HIS A 210 6.90 -5.97 2.15
C HIS A 210 7.79 -5.41 1.03
N LEU A 211 8.47 -6.27 0.28
CA LEU A 211 9.21 -5.84 -0.91
C LEU A 211 8.31 -5.45 -2.08
N LEU A 212 7.11 -6.04 -2.18
CA LEU A 212 6.18 -5.82 -3.29
C LEU A 212 5.17 -4.70 -3.02
N GLU A 213 4.78 -4.47 -1.77
CA GLU A 213 3.97 -3.31 -1.38
C GLU A 213 4.67 -1.99 -1.77
N CYS A 214 3.91 -0.89 -1.86
CA CYS A 214 4.37 0.38 -2.44
C CYS A 214 4.84 0.28 -3.92
N ALA A 215 4.73 -0.89 -4.56
CA ALA A 215 4.92 -1.20 -5.97
C ALA A 215 6.12 -0.49 -6.63
N GLY A 216 5.91 0.70 -7.19
CA GLY A 216 6.92 1.47 -7.92
C GLY A 216 8.16 1.85 -7.10
N GLN A 217 8.11 1.81 -5.77
CA GLN A 217 9.28 2.08 -4.94
C GLN A 217 10.42 1.07 -5.18
N LEU A 218 10.10 -0.23 -5.19
CA LEU A 218 11.08 -1.30 -5.40
C LEU A 218 11.77 -1.23 -6.77
N THR A 219 11.07 -0.69 -7.78
CA THR A 219 11.59 -0.52 -9.15
C THR A 219 12.24 0.85 -9.39
N GLY A 220 12.36 1.66 -8.34
CA GLY A 220 13.18 2.85 -8.32
C GLY A 220 12.43 4.19 -8.32
N GLY A 221 11.12 4.20 -8.07
CA GLY A 221 10.29 5.40 -8.06
C GLY A 221 10.77 6.47 -7.07
N TYR A 222 10.83 6.15 -5.78
CA TYR A 222 11.40 7.04 -4.74
C TYR A 222 12.91 6.98 -4.64
N PHE A 223 13.52 5.91 -5.15
CA PHE A 223 14.97 5.74 -5.19
C PHE A 223 15.65 6.80 -6.06
N ALA A 224 15.02 7.20 -7.17
CA ALA A 224 15.66 8.07 -8.15
C ALA A 224 15.91 9.50 -7.63
N ASP A 225 17.15 9.97 -7.74
CA ASP A 225 17.55 11.33 -7.34
C ASP A 225 17.99 12.22 -8.53
N GLY A 226 17.95 11.68 -9.75
CA GLY A 226 18.40 12.37 -10.97
C GLY A 226 19.92 12.55 -11.10
N GLY A 227 20.70 12.06 -10.14
CA GLY A 227 22.15 12.22 -10.06
C GLY A 227 22.87 10.91 -9.76
N ARG A 228 22.99 10.53 -8.48
CA ARG A 228 23.73 9.32 -8.07
C ARG A 228 22.91 8.06 -8.27
N LYS A 229 21.61 8.14 -7.99
CA LYS A 229 20.64 7.07 -8.10
C LYS A 229 19.87 7.22 -9.41
N VAL A 230 20.56 6.95 -10.52
CA VAL A 230 19.95 7.03 -11.85
C VAL A 230 19.03 5.83 -12.09
N VAL A 231 17.80 6.11 -12.48
CA VAL A 231 16.79 5.11 -12.83
C VAL A 231 16.28 5.38 -14.26
N PRO A 232 16.46 4.44 -15.20
CA PRO A 232 16.06 4.65 -16.58
C PRO A 232 14.54 4.55 -16.74
N GLY A 233 13.97 5.29 -17.71
CA GLY A 233 12.60 5.08 -18.16
C GLY A 233 11.49 5.37 -17.14
N LEU A 234 11.72 6.28 -16.17
CA LEU A 234 10.76 6.60 -15.11
C LEU A 234 9.34 6.96 -15.58
N ALA A 235 9.19 7.56 -16.78
CA ALA A 235 7.88 7.85 -17.37
C ALA A 235 7.02 6.59 -17.60
N ARG A 236 7.69 5.43 -17.77
CA ARG A 236 7.09 4.10 -17.88
C ARG A 236 7.58 3.17 -16.76
N LEU A 237 7.75 3.70 -15.54
CA LEU A 237 8.16 2.90 -14.38
C LEU A 237 7.30 1.63 -14.28
N GLY A 238 7.91 0.46 -14.33
CA GLY A 238 7.21 -0.80 -14.15
C GLY A 238 6.92 -1.08 -12.69
N PHE A 239 5.90 -1.88 -12.39
CA PHE A 239 5.70 -2.42 -11.06
C PHE A 239 6.36 -3.80 -10.91
N PRO A 240 6.77 -4.18 -9.70
CA PRO A 240 7.52 -5.41 -9.47
C PRO A 240 6.61 -6.64 -9.41
N TYR A 241 7.25 -7.80 -9.58
CA TYR A 241 6.70 -9.09 -9.18
C TYR A 241 7.80 -9.97 -8.58
N ALA A 242 7.41 -11.00 -7.84
CA ALA A 242 8.31 -11.99 -7.28
C ALA A 242 8.02 -13.39 -7.82
N GLU A 243 9.08 -14.16 -8.04
CA GLU A 243 9.02 -15.61 -8.21
C GLU A 243 9.39 -16.26 -6.88
N VAL A 244 8.42 -16.87 -6.20
CA VAL A 244 8.58 -17.43 -4.85
C VAL A 244 8.58 -18.95 -4.90
N ALA A 245 9.52 -19.58 -4.22
CA ALA A 245 9.60 -21.02 -4.07
C ALA A 245 8.90 -21.50 -2.80
N ALA A 246 8.59 -22.80 -2.74
CA ALA A 246 7.91 -23.42 -1.61
C ALA A 246 8.68 -23.32 -0.27
N ASP A 247 10.00 -23.08 -0.30
CA ASP A 247 10.82 -22.87 0.89
C ASP A 247 10.82 -21.41 1.39
N GLY A 248 10.14 -20.51 0.69
CA GLY A 248 10.08 -19.07 0.98
C GLY A 248 11.21 -18.26 0.34
N SER A 249 12.17 -18.89 -0.34
CA SER A 249 13.14 -18.14 -1.14
C SER A 249 12.48 -17.50 -2.35
N ALA A 250 12.91 -16.30 -2.72
CA ALA A 250 12.28 -15.54 -3.79
C ALA A 250 13.28 -14.83 -4.70
N VAL A 251 12.86 -14.52 -5.93
CA VAL A 251 13.53 -13.56 -6.80
C VAL A 251 12.56 -12.43 -7.11
N VAL A 252 12.88 -11.21 -6.68
CA VAL A 252 12.12 -10.01 -7.06
C VAL A 252 12.65 -9.46 -8.38
N THR A 253 11.75 -9.01 -9.23
CA THR A 253 12.05 -8.55 -10.59
C THR A 253 10.94 -7.66 -11.16
N LYS A 254 11.06 -7.24 -12.42
CA LYS A 254 10.07 -6.47 -13.17
C LYS A 254 9.96 -6.98 -14.60
N VAL A 255 8.93 -6.56 -15.33
CA VAL A 255 8.81 -6.87 -16.76
C VAL A 255 9.99 -6.23 -17.53
N PRO A 256 10.74 -6.96 -18.37
CA PRO A 256 11.93 -6.43 -19.05
C PRO A 256 11.66 -5.20 -19.93
N SER A 257 10.48 -5.09 -20.54
CA SER A 257 10.07 -3.94 -21.38
C SER A 257 9.69 -2.70 -20.58
N SER A 258 9.56 -2.80 -19.27
CA SER A 258 9.16 -1.69 -18.40
C SER A 258 10.37 -0.86 -17.96
N GLY A 259 10.12 0.42 -17.66
CA GLY A 259 11.11 1.31 -17.06
C GLY A 259 11.38 0.97 -15.60
N GLY A 260 12.30 1.69 -14.99
CA GLY A 260 12.79 1.39 -13.64
C GLY A 260 14.04 0.50 -13.66
N ARG A 261 14.47 0.09 -12.47
CA ARG A 261 15.51 -0.90 -12.26
C ARG A 261 15.25 -1.68 -10.97
N VAL A 262 15.65 -2.94 -10.93
CA VAL A 262 15.60 -3.77 -9.70
C VAL A 262 17.00 -4.26 -9.38
N ASP A 263 17.59 -3.76 -8.31
CA ASP A 263 18.89 -4.21 -7.86
C ASP A 263 19.01 -4.19 -6.34
N ARG A 264 20.17 -4.60 -5.83
CA ARG A 264 20.40 -4.68 -4.38
C ARG A 264 20.14 -3.35 -3.68
N GLN A 265 20.40 -2.19 -4.30
CA GLN A 265 20.18 -0.89 -3.66
C GLN A 265 18.69 -0.58 -3.56
N THR A 266 17.92 -0.79 -4.64
CA THR A 266 16.46 -0.55 -4.60
C THR A 266 15.77 -1.50 -3.63
N CYS A 267 16.19 -2.77 -3.57
CA CYS A 267 15.68 -3.74 -2.62
C CYS A 267 16.02 -3.41 -1.16
N ILE A 268 17.22 -2.88 -0.87
CA ILE A 268 17.58 -2.48 0.50
C ILE A 268 16.74 -1.28 0.94
N GLU A 269 16.54 -0.28 0.07
CA GLU A 269 15.73 0.88 0.40
C GLU A 269 14.27 0.51 0.63
N GLN A 270 13.72 -0.42 -0.16
CA GLN A 270 12.38 -0.95 0.10
C GLN A 270 12.33 -1.77 1.39
N LEU A 271 13.30 -2.66 1.64
CA LEU A 271 13.31 -3.52 2.84
C LEU A 271 13.35 -2.73 4.16
N LEU A 272 13.90 -1.53 4.14
CA LEU A 272 14.01 -0.64 5.30
C LEU A 272 12.92 0.44 5.34
N TYR A 273 12.04 0.48 4.34
CA TYR A 273 11.02 1.51 4.23
C TYR A 273 9.90 1.26 5.22
N GLU A 274 9.48 2.28 5.97
CA GLU A 274 8.40 2.16 6.97
C GLU A 274 8.61 1.05 8.02
N VAL A 275 9.87 0.61 8.22
CA VAL A 275 10.27 -0.34 9.25
C VAL A 275 10.92 0.40 10.41
N GLU A 276 10.28 0.36 11.58
CA GLU A 276 10.82 0.96 12.80
C GLU A 276 11.93 0.10 13.44
N ASP A 277 11.65 -1.17 13.71
CA ASP A 277 12.60 -2.16 14.25
C ASP A 277 12.73 -3.36 13.30
N PRO A 278 13.80 -3.43 12.49
CA PRO A 278 14.03 -4.54 11.57
C PRO A 278 14.19 -5.91 12.24
N SER A 279 14.50 -5.97 13.53
CA SER A 279 14.57 -7.24 14.27
C SER A 279 13.20 -7.73 14.76
N ARG A 280 12.19 -6.85 14.73
CA ARG A 280 10.84 -7.10 15.25
C ARG A 280 9.78 -6.39 14.40
N TYR A 281 9.78 -6.63 13.08
CA TYR A 281 8.74 -6.13 12.20
C TYR A 281 7.41 -6.83 12.53
N LEU A 282 6.52 -6.13 13.23
CA LEU A 282 5.26 -6.68 13.73
C LEU A 282 4.22 -6.72 12.62
N THR A 283 3.76 -7.92 12.28
CA THR A 283 2.58 -8.12 11.42
C THR A 283 1.55 -9.00 12.12
N PRO A 284 0.28 -9.02 11.68
CA PRO A 284 -0.78 -9.81 12.31
C PRO A 284 -0.47 -11.31 12.41
N ASP A 285 0.25 -11.86 11.43
CA ASP A 285 0.43 -13.32 11.28
C ASP A 285 1.80 -13.82 11.79
N VAL A 286 2.79 -12.93 11.88
CA VAL A 286 4.17 -13.26 12.30
C VAL A 286 4.91 -11.98 12.73
N VAL A 287 5.82 -12.10 13.68
CA VAL A 287 6.84 -11.06 13.88
C VAL A 287 8.06 -11.43 13.05
N ALA A 288 8.33 -10.66 12.00
CA ALA A 288 9.43 -10.93 11.09
C ALA A 288 10.72 -10.24 11.57
N ASP A 289 11.81 -10.99 11.59
CA ASP A 289 13.16 -10.49 11.76
C ASP A 289 13.84 -10.44 10.39
N MET A 290 14.14 -9.22 9.96
CA MET A 290 14.77 -8.89 8.69
C MET A 290 16.29 -8.73 8.79
N THR A 291 16.89 -8.84 9.99
CA THR A 291 18.32 -8.57 10.21
C THR A 291 19.25 -9.57 9.51
N SER A 292 18.74 -10.77 9.22
CA SER A 292 19.45 -11.84 8.52
C SER A 292 19.07 -11.96 7.04
N VAL A 293 18.25 -11.02 6.51
CA VAL A 293 17.84 -11.04 5.10
C VAL A 293 19.03 -10.77 4.20
N GLU A 294 19.27 -11.69 3.27
CA GLU A 294 20.29 -11.59 2.24
C GLU A 294 19.66 -11.17 0.90
N LEU A 295 20.17 -10.09 0.33
CA LEU A 295 19.81 -9.60 -1.00
C LEU A 295 20.99 -9.79 -1.96
N ARG A 296 20.81 -10.64 -2.97
CA ARG A 296 21.86 -10.98 -3.94
C ARG A 296 21.37 -10.76 -5.37
N ALA A 297 22.06 -9.92 -6.13
CA ALA A 297 21.82 -9.80 -7.57
C ALA A 297 22.11 -11.14 -8.28
N VAL A 298 21.14 -11.65 -9.04
CA VAL A 298 21.24 -12.92 -9.79
C VAL A 298 21.04 -12.74 -11.30
N GLY A 299 20.85 -11.49 -11.75
CA GLY A 299 20.76 -11.12 -13.15
C GLY A 299 20.34 -9.65 -13.30
N PRO A 300 20.25 -9.14 -14.54
CA PRO A 300 19.68 -7.82 -14.81
C PRO A 300 18.26 -7.75 -14.25
N ASP A 301 17.96 -6.72 -13.46
CA ASP A 301 16.65 -6.52 -12.83
C ASP A 301 16.15 -7.72 -12.00
N ARG A 302 17.06 -8.52 -11.42
CA ARG A 302 16.72 -9.73 -10.66
C ARG A 302 17.54 -9.83 -9.38
N VAL A 303 16.86 -9.82 -8.23
CA VAL A 303 17.47 -9.92 -6.91
C VAL A 303 16.87 -11.10 -6.15
N ALA A 304 17.71 -12.05 -5.76
CA ALA A 304 17.32 -13.14 -4.88
C ALA A 304 17.25 -12.64 -3.42
N VAL A 305 16.22 -13.09 -2.71
CA VAL A 305 15.88 -12.73 -1.34
C VAL A 305 15.72 -14.00 -0.51
N ARG A 306 16.35 -14.06 0.66
CA ARG A 306 16.23 -15.18 1.63
C ARG A 306 16.69 -14.73 3.02
N GLY A 307 16.50 -15.58 4.02
CA GLY A 307 17.10 -15.39 5.36
C GLY A 307 16.25 -14.61 6.35
N ALA A 308 14.98 -14.33 6.02
CA ALA A 308 14.02 -13.84 6.99
C ALA A 308 13.82 -14.89 8.10
N MET A 309 13.75 -14.44 9.34
CA MET A 309 13.41 -15.30 10.49
C MET A 309 12.07 -14.87 11.07
N GLY A 310 11.34 -15.81 11.67
CA GLY A 310 10.02 -15.54 12.22
C GLY A 310 9.93 -15.89 13.70
N LEU A 311 9.23 -15.03 14.43
CA LEU A 311 8.78 -15.24 15.80
C LEU A 311 7.25 -15.36 15.82
N PRO A 312 6.66 -15.92 16.90
CA PRO A 312 5.21 -16.01 17.03
C PRO A 312 4.51 -14.67 16.77
N ALA A 313 3.32 -14.73 16.18
CA ALA A 313 2.46 -13.57 15.97
C ALA A 313 2.24 -12.79 17.28
N PRO A 314 2.07 -11.46 17.22
CA PRO A 314 1.71 -10.66 18.38
C PRO A 314 0.38 -11.12 19.00
N ALA A 315 0.25 -10.98 20.33
CA ALA A 315 -1.01 -11.29 21.02
C ALA A 315 -2.15 -10.30 20.73
N THR A 316 -1.82 -9.15 20.11
CA THR A 316 -2.73 -8.04 19.83
C THR A 316 -2.53 -7.54 18.40
N LEU A 317 -3.60 -7.08 17.75
CA LEU A 317 -3.52 -6.43 16.44
C LEU A 317 -3.34 -4.91 16.57
N LYS A 318 -2.66 -4.30 15.59
CA LYS A 318 -2.64 -2.84 15.43
C LYS A 318 -4.02 -2.38 14.97
N ALA A 319 -4.53 -1.31 15.56
CA ALA A 319 -5.71 -0.60 15.09
C ALA A 319 -5.32 0.83 14.72
N SER A 320 -5.78 1.31 13.57
CA SER A 320 -5.71 2.71 13.20
C SER A 320 -7.02 3.39 13.59
N VAL A 321 -6.94 4.50 14.33
CA VAL A 321 -8.09 5.32 14.71
C VAL A 321 -8.03 6.65 13.98
N GLY A 322 -9.12 6.97 13.27
CA GLY A 322 -9.30 8.28 12.64
C GLY A 322 -10.02 9.20 13.62
N ILE A 323 -9.43 10.36 13.91
CA ILE A 323 -10.00 11.37 14.79
C ILE A 323 -10.32 12.61 13.95
N ASP A 324 -11.51 13.18 14.11
CA ASP A 324 -11.82 14.51 13.60
C ASP A 324 -11.12 15.56 14.46
N ASP A 325 -9.92 15.94 14.02
CA ASP A 325 -9.12 16.99 14.66
C ASP A 325 -9.19 18.32 13.88
N GLY A 326 -10.29 18.52 13.14
CA GLY A 326 -10.58 19.75 12.41
C GLY A 326 -9.95 19.81 11.01
N PHE A 327 -9.68 21.03 10.55
CA PHE A 327 -9.31 21.31 9.16
C PHE A 327 -7.93 21.96 9.05
N LEU A 328 -7.12 21.48 8.10
CA LEU A 328 -5.94 22.18 7.59
C LEU A 328 -6.28 22.84 6.26
N ALA A 329 -6.05 24.15 6.14
CA ALA A 329 -6.15 24.87 4.88
C ALA A 329 -4.75 25.25 4.38
N SER A 330 -4.45 24.94 3.12
CA SER A 330 -3.23 25.36 2.44
C SER A 330 -3.60 26.09 1.14
N GLY A 331 -2.88 27.16 0.85
CA GLY A 331 -3.06 27.95 -0.36
C GLY A 331 -1.71 28.45 -0.88
N ALA A 332 -1.54 28.43 -2.19
CA ALA A 332 -0.34 28.92 -2.86
C ALA A 332 -0.71 29.95 -3.92
N ILE A 333 0.08 31.03 -4.02
CA ILE A 333 -0.06 32.07 -5.06
C ILE A 333 1.32 32.33 -5.64
N SER A 334 1.43 32.28 -6.98
CA SER A 334 2.68 32.54 -7.69
C SER A 334 2.81 34.02 -8.04
N TYR A 335 3.95 34.61 -7.70
CA TYR A 335 4.32 35.97 -8.09
C TYR A 335 5.56 35.93 -8.98
N ALA A 336 5.48 36.53 -10.18
CA ALA A 336 6.58 36.59 -11.13
C ALA A 336 6.95 38.04 -11.49
N GLY A 337 8.15 38.24 -12.06
CA GLY A 337 8.65 39.53 -12.52
C GLY A 337 9.20 40.45 -11.41
N PRO A 338 9.61 41.69 -11.76
CA PRO A 338 10.16 42.64 -10.80
C PRO A 338 9.23 42.87 -9.60
N GLY A 339 9.80 42.88 -8.40
CA GLY A 339 9.09 43.06 -7.14
C GLY A 339 8.23 41.87 -6.70
N CYS A 340 8.37 40.69 -7.32
CA CYS A 340 7.59 39.49 -6.97
C CYS A 340 7.69 39.11 -5.49
N VAL A 341 8.89 39.17 -4.91
CA VAL A 341 9.12 38.90 -3.48
C VAL A 341 8.33 39.87 -2.60
N ALA A 342 8.44 41.18 -2.85
CA ALA A 342 7.72 42.19 -2.09
C ALA A 342 6.19 42.03 -2.21
N ARG A 343 5.68 41.62 -3.39
CA ARG A 343 4.25 41.31 -3.56
C ARG A 343 3.83 40.05 -2.79
N ALA A 344 4.66 39.01 -2.76
CA ALA A 344 4.40 37.81 -1.98
C ALA A 344 4.38 38.12 -0.47
N GLU A 345 5.34 38.92 0.00
CA GLU A 345 5.40 39.39 1.39
C GLU A 345 4.18 40.23 1.77
N LEU A 346 3.73 41.13 0.89
CA LEU A 346 2.51 41.90 1.09
C LEU A 346 1.28 40.99 1.19
N ALA A 347 1.15 39.99 0.32
CA ALA A 347 0.05 39.05 0.36
C ALA A 347 0.06 38.23 1.67
N ALA A 348 1.23 37.77 2.11
CA ALA A 348 1.39 37.11 3.40
C ALA A 348 0.96 38.02 4.57
N ALA A 349 1.36 39.30 4.55
CA ALA A 349 0.95 40.27 5.56
C ALA A 349 -0.57 40.46 5.61
N ILE A 350 -1.22 40.59 4.45
CA ILE A 350 -2.69 40.68 4.35
C ILE A 350 -3.36 39.44 4.94
N ILE A 351 -2.86 38.23 4.63
CA ILE A 351 -3.41 37.00 5.17
C ILE A 351 -3.24 36.94 6.69
N ARG A 352 -2.05 37.29 7.22
CA ARG A 352 -1.80 37.36 8.67
C ARG A 352 -2.74 38.34 9.38
N GLU A 353 -2.93 39.52 8.81
CA GLU A 353 -3.83 40.54 9.35
C GLU A 353 -5.26 40.04 9.39
N ARG A 354 -5.76 39.49 8.28
CA ARG A 354 -7.12 38.94 8.20
C ARG A 354 -7.31 37.77 9.16
N TRP A 355 -6.30 36.88 9.28
CA TRP A 355 -6.32 35.74 10.20
C TRP A 355 -6.50 36.17 11.65
N ALA A 356 -5.71 37.15 12.09
CA ALA A 356 -5.76 37.65 13.46
C ALA A 356 -6.99 38.53 13.71
N GLN A 357 -7.31 39.47 12.81
CA GLN A 357 -8.29 40.53 13.09
C GLN A 357 -9.72 40.22 12.63
N LEU A 358 -9.88 39.53 11.49
CA LEU A 358 -11.22 39.23 10.95
C LEU A 358 -11.69 37.86 11.42
N TYR A 359 -10.80 36.87 11.42
CA TYR A 359 -11.13 35.50 11.79
C TYR A 359 -10.83 35.18 13.26
N MET A 360 -10.19 36.09 13.99
CA MET A 360 -9.88 35.96 15.43
C MET A 360 -9.19 34.64 15.77
N ARG A 361 -8.26 34.20 14.90
CA ARG A 361 -7.49 32.95 15.07
C ARG A 361 -6.10 33.23 15.60
N ASP A 362 -5.55 32.26 16.34
CA ASP A 362 -4.18 32.33 16.86
C ASP A 362 -3.17 32.49 15.69
N PRO A 363 -2.36 33.56 15.67
CA PRO A 363 -1.32 33.75 14.67
C PRO A 363 -0.31 32.59 14.58
N ALA A 364 -0.09 31.83 15.66
CA ALA A 364 0.81 30.68 15.67
C ALA A 364 0.30 29.53 14.77
N MET A 365 -1.01 29.49 14.48
CA MET A 365 -1.61 28.50 13.58
C MET A 365 -1.38 28.81 12.09
N LEU A 366 -0.86 29.98 11.73
CA LEU A 366 -0.64 30.40 10.34
C LEU A 366 0.83 30.31 9.95
N HIS A 367 1.15 29.31 9.13
CA HIS A 367 2.47 29.16 8.51
C HIS A 367 2.50 29.78 7.11
N VAL A 368 3.57 30.51 6.78
CA VAL A 368 3.78 31.10 5.45
C VAL A 368 5.23 30.88 5.03
N THR A 369 5.44 30.41 3.80
CA THR A 369 6.76 30.15 3.21
C THR A 369 6.85 30.78 1.83
N TYR A 370 8.02 31.32 1.46
CA TYR A 370 8.30 31.84 0.13
C TYR A 370 9.20 30.88 -0.64
N ILE A 371 8.60 30.11 -1.56
CA ILE A 371 9.31 29.07 -2.33
C ILE A 371 9.88 29.70 -3.62
N GLY A 372 11.14 29.41 -3.95
CA GLY A 372 11.79 29.89 -5.18
C GLY A 372 12.28 31.35 -5.13
N GLN A 373 12.26 32.00 -3.97
CA GLN A 373 12.79 33.36 -3.77
C GLN A 373 14.27 33.49 -4.17
N ASN A 374 15.07 32.44 -3.96
CA ASN A 374 16.46 32.38 -4.39
C ASN A 374 16.64 32.15 -5.91
N SER A 375 15.57 31.81 -6.63
CA SER A 375 15.54 31.67 -8.08
C SER A 375 15.01 32.93 -8.78
N SER A 376 14.63 33.97 -8.04
CA SER A 376 14.07 35.21 -8.60
C SER A 376 15.12 36.26 -9.01
N THR A 377 16.37 35.84 -9.28
CA THR A 377 17.38 36.74 -9.86
C THR A 377 16.93 37.25 -11.21
N PRO A 378 17.00 38.58 -11.47
CA PRO A 378 16.81 39.09 -12.81
C PRO A 378 17.99 38.62 -13.66
N TRP A 379 17.72 38.01 -14.81
CA TRP A 379 18.69 37.99 -15.91
C TRP A 379 18.95 39.41 -16.40
#